data_AF-A0A9K3KA77-F1
#
_entry.id   AF-A0A9K3KA77-F1
#
_cell.length_a   1.000
_cell.length_b   1.000
_cell.length_c   1.000
_cell.angle_alpha   90.00
_cell.angle_beta   90.00
_cell.angle_gamma   90.00
#
_symmetry.space_group_name_H-M   'P 1'
#
loop_
_entity.id
_entity.type
_entity.pdbx_description
1 polymer ?
#
loop_
_entity_poly.entity_id
_entity_poly.type
_entity_poly.pdbx_seq_one_letter_code
_entity_poly.pdbx_strand_id
1 'polypeptide(L)'
;MDFGHESNSPPLEFIGQDECVFFQNLVCSKKWVGSNGERPLLPKSEGDGVMLSAFQSRLTGFGREMSTDELQKVNEQRLNKTYWDEEAALEVLKSTSKPPLTASPFVRKLLIGINNEGYWNSNHMAVKFEDVVDCLKVLYPIHEFVFLFDHSQGHNRKRKGALDVNNMNVSFGGKQERLRDTIIQNFEGYVGRYSPLLSVGDTQRMNWSNEEPPEESTEGPFNLSVQERRKRRSTQLLDENVNNKPKTKKELTTDLQREGIISKEDRRGYTVKEMQKLAGDHGIAISKSEQKKITGWVGEPKGLLQVARDRGFIDHINHHLYSANPKKNPDGTLNAEKSLRSIVGQCTDFQNELTHLQVMANELKVQVMFTPRWQVRESSIPGVLRRGATEGNPFRKRGREQTSKT
;
A
#
# COMPACT_ATOMS: atom_id res chain seq x y z
N MET A 1 16.13 -29.17 -42.78
CA MET A 1 16.53 -29.20 -41.36
C MET A 1 15.25 -29.00 -40.57
N ASP A 2 14.69 -30.10 -40.10
CA ASP A 2 13.59 -30.06 -39.13
C ASP A 2 14.11 -29.40 -37.86
N PHE A 3 13.56 -28.24 -37.52
CA PHE A 3 13.70 -27.71 -36.17
C PHE A 3 12.80 -28.55 -35.27
N GLY A 4 13.34 -29.66 -34.78
CA GLY A 4 12.75 -30.42 -33.69
C GLY A 4 12.56 -29.50 -32.50
N HIS A 5 11.35 -28.96 -32.33
CA HIS A 5 10.94 -28.35 -31.09
C HIS A 5 10.76 -29.47 -30.07
N GLU A 6 11.77 -29.72 -29.26
CA GLU A 6 11.51 -30.16 -27.89
C GLU A 6 10.75 -29.03 -27.20
N SER A 7 9.42 -29.10 -27.19
CA SER A 7 8.60 -28.16 -26.42
C SER A 7 7.55 -28.93 -25.62
N ASN A 8 8.02 -29.68 -24.63
CA ASN A 8 7.15 -30.25 -23.60
C ASN A 8 6.78 -29.20 -22.52
N SER A 9 6.97 -27.91 -22.82
CA SER A 9 6.62 -26.79 -21.96
C SER A 9 5.18 -26.33 -22.21
N PRO A 10 4.36 -26.13 -21.17
CA PRO A 10 2.99 -25.63 -21.31
C PRO A 10 2.95 -24.26 -22.02
N PRO A 11 1.91 -23.96 -22.83
CA PRO A 11 1.77 -22.66 -23.47
C PRO A 11 1.65 -21.53 -22.45
N LEU A 12 2.38 -20.44 -22.66
CA LEU A 12 2.37 -19.26 -21.79
C LEU A 12 1.41 -18.18 -22.32
N GLU A 13 0.47 -17.72 -21.49
CA GLU A 13 -0.48 -16.66 -21.82
C GLU A 13 -0.28 -15.41 -20.96
N PHE A 14 -0.21 -14.25 -21.62
CA PHE A 14 -0.15 -12.94 -20.97
C PHE A 14 -1.53 -12.31 -20.87
N ILE A 15 -1.92 -11.91 -19.66
CA ILE A 15 -3.23 -11.31 -19.38
C ILE A 15 -3.04 -9.90 -18.81
N GLY A 16 -3.46 -8.89 -19.55
CA GLY A 16 -3.48 -7.52 -19.09
C GLY A 16 -4.69 -7.22 -18.22
N GLN A 17 -4.52 -6.35 -17.23
CA GLN A 17 -5.60 -5.83 -16.42
C GLN A 17 -5.45 -4.32 -16.25
N ASP A 18 -6.59 -3.61 -16.32
CA ASP A 18 -6.65 -2.18 -15.98
C ASP A 18 -8.03 -1.79 -15.42
N GLU A 19 -8.09 -0.61 -14.80
CA GLU A 19 -9.31 0.07 -14.35
C GLU A 19 -9.57 1.35 -15.15
N CYS A 20 -10.85 1.59 -15.48
CA CYS A 20 -11.28 2.84 -16.09
C CYS A 20 -12.57 3.35 -15.44
N VAL A 21 -12.73 4.67 -15.36
CA VAL A 21 -13.94 5.31 -14.85
C VAL A 21 -14.70 5.97 -15.98
N PHE A 22 -16.00 5.67 -16.06
CA PHE A 22 -16.93 6.30 -16.98
C PHE A 22 -17.94 7.13 -16.18
N PHE A 23 -17.96 8.42 -16.44
CA PHE A 23 -18.99 9.31 -15.90
C PHE A 23 -20.09 9.55 -16.93
N GLN A 24 -21.32 9.69 -16.44
CA GLN A 24 -22.53 9.93 -17.23
C GLN A 24 -22.37 11.14 -18.18
N ASN A 25 -21.73 12.21 -17.72
CA ASN A 25 -21.55 13.46 -18.45
C ASN A 25 -20.09 13.69 -18.87
N LEU A 26 -19.40 12.65 -19.35
CA LEU A 26 -18.09 12.77 -20.02
C LEU A 26 -18.25 13.53 -21.36
N VAL A 27 -18.37 14.85 -21.28
CA VAL A 27 -18.50 15.73 -22.46
C VAL A 27 -17.12 16.05 -23.04
N CYS A 28 -17.02 16.07 -24.37
CA CYS A 28 -15.78 16.46 -25.05
C CYS A 28 -15.36 17.89 -24.65
N SER A 29 -14.05 18.12 -24.53
CA SER A 29 -13.49 19.44 -24.18
C SER A 29 -13.75 20.49 -25.27
N LYS A 30 -13.96 20.05 -26.52
CA LYS A 30 -14.33 20.91 -27.65
C LYS A 30 -15.84 20.98 -27.78
N LYS A 31 -16.36 22.20 -27.81
CA LYS A 31 -17.79 22.49 -27.91
C LYS A 31 -18.01 23.52 -28.99
N TRP A 32 -19.11 23.35 -29.73
CA TRP A 32 -19.55 24.35 -30.68
C TRP A 32 -20.01 25.60 -29.92
N VAL A 33 -19.57 26.75 -30.42
CA VAL A 33 -20.01 28.07 -29.94
C VAL A 33 -20.80 28.69 -31.09
N GLY A 34 -22.03 29.11 -30.81
CA GLY A 34 -22.86 29.78 -31.82
C GLY A 34 -22.20 31.06 -32.30
N SER A 35 -22.56 31.53 -33.51
CA SER A 35 -22.03 32.78 -34.08
C SER A 35 -22.22 34.00 -33.16
N ASN A 36 -23.22 33.94 -32.27
CA ASN A 36 -23.54 34.98 -31.28
C ASN A 36 -22.91 34.75 -29.90
N GLY A 37 -22.01 33.77 -29.76
CA GLY A 37 -21.34 33.44 -28.48
C GLY A 37 -22.12 32.47 -27.58
N GLU A 38 -23.25 31.94 -28.04
CA GLU A 38 -24.07 30.96 -27.32
C GLU A 38 -23.30 29.65 -27.08
N ARG A 39 -23.52 29.05 -25.91
CA ARG A 39 -22.87 27.80 -25.50
C ARG A 39 -23.89 26.79 -25.00
N PRO A 40 -23.68 25.48 -25.22
CA PRO A 40 -24.55 24.45 -24.66
C PRO A 40 -24.52 24.50 -23.12
N LEU A 41 -25.69 24.28 -22.51
CA LEU A 41 -25.81 24.13 -21.05
C LEU A 41 -24.99 22.92 -20.61
N LEU A 42 -24.15 23.12 -19.60
CA LEU A 42 -23.33 22.05 -19.05
C LEU A 42 -23.87 21.62 -17.69
N PRO A 43 -23.91 20.31 -17.43
CA PRO A 43 -24.24 19.83 -16.10
C PRO A 43 -23.22 20.34 -15.09
N LYS A 44 -23.67 20.51 -13.84
CA LYS A 44 -22.85 21.03 -12.74
C LYS A 44 -21.70 20.08 -12.37
N SER A 45 -21.88 18.78 -12.61
CA SER A 45 -20.89 17.74 -12.38
C SER A 45 -20.86 16.74 -13.54
N GLU A 46 -19.85 15.87 -13.54
CA GLU A 46 -19.74 14.76 -14.50
C GLU A 46 -20.85 13.70 -14.31
N GLY A 47 -21.74 13.86 -13.32
CA GLY A 47 -22.84 12.93 -13.04
C GLY A 47 -22.36 11.67 -12.32
N ASP A 48 -23.16 10.61 -12.40
CA ASP A 48 -22.82 9.33 -11.79
C ASP A 48 -21.63 8.67 -12.50
N GLY A 49 -20.77 8.03 -11.72
CA GLY A 49 -19.58 7.35 -12.20
C GLY A 49 -19.69 5.84 -12.06
N VAL A 50 -19.28 5.10 -13.09
CA VAL A 50 -19.09 3.65 -13.06
C VAL A 50 -17.60 3.37 -13.25
N MET A 51 -16.99 2.66 -12.30
CA MET A 51 -15.66 2.10 -12.48
C MET A 51 -15.77 0.71 -13.10
N LEU A 52 -15.02 0.47 -14.16
CA LEU A 52 -14.84 -0.83 -14.77
C LEU A 52 -13.44 -1.33 -14.47
N SER A 53 -13.32 -2.52 -13.92
CA SER A 53 -12.08 -3.29 -13.92
C SER A 53 -12.24 -4.40 -14.96
N ALA A 54 -11.28 -4.57 -15.88
CA ALA A 54 -11.35 -5.59 -16.92
C ALA A 54 -10.02 -6.32 -17.11
N PHE A 55 -10.09 -7.62 -17.41
CA PHE A 55 -8.96 -8.42 -17.90
C PHE A 55 -9.08 -8.63 -19.41
N GLN A 56 -7.93 -8.64 -20.08
CA GLN A 56 -7.83 -8.87 -21.52
C GLN A 56 -6.63 -9.75 -21.86
N SER A 57 -6.81 -10.67 -22.80
CA SER A 57 -5.71 -11.50 -23.31
C SER A 57 -5.94 -11.89 -24.77
N ARG A 58 -4.94 -12.49 -25.43
CA ARG A 58 -5.12 -13.00 -26.81
C ARG A 58 -5.98 -14.25 -26.82
N LEU A 59 -5.83 -15.11 -25.81
CA LEU A 59 -6.60 -16.33 -25.60
C LEU A 59 -8.07 -16.05 -25.26
N THR A 60 -8.33 -15.03 -24.45
CA THR A 60 -9.65 -14.78 -23.84
C THR A 60 -10.39 -13.58 -24.43
N GLY A 61 -9.73 -12.77 -25.27
CA GLY A 61 -10.27 -11.52 -25.77
C GLY A 61 -10.42 -10.48 -24.66
N PHE A 62 -11.31 -9.50 -24.84
CA PHE A 62 -11.63 -8.52 -23.81
C PHE A 62 -12.81 -9.01 -22.97
N GLY A 63 -12.61 -9.16 -21.66
CA GLY A 63 -13.73 -9.38 -20.75
C GLY A 63 -14.52 -10.67 -20.99
N ARG A 64 -13.83 -11.75 -21.36
CA ARG A 64 -14.38 -13.06 -21.76
C ARG A 64 -15.69 -13.41 -21.07
N GLU A 65 -16.75 -13.59 -21.85
CA GLU A 65 -18.01 -14.13 -21.34
C GLU A 65 -17.87 -15.63 -21.00
N MET A 66 -18.71 -16.14 -20.12
CA MET A 66 -18.71 -17.54 -19.72
C MET A 66 -20.10 -18.15 -19.92
N SER A 67 -20.14 -19.37 -20.46
CA SER A 67 -21.40 -20.10 -20.57
C SER A 67 -21.84 -20.64 -19.20
N THR A 68 -23.11 -21.03 -19.09
CA THR A 68 -23.64 -21.65 -17.87
C THR A 68 -22.87 -22.92 -17.49
N ASP A 69 -22.51 -23.75 -18.48
CA ASP A 69 -21.74 -24.99 -18.25
C ASP A 69 -20.32 -24.70 -17.75
N GLU A 70 -19.67 -23.65 -18.28
CA GLU A 70 -18.35 -23.22 -17.82
C GLU A 70 -18.41 -22.69 -16.39
N LEU A 71 -19.41 -21.86 -16.07
CA LEU A 71 -19.63 -21.36 -14.71
C LEU A 71 -19.90 -22.52 -13.75
N GLN A 72 -20.69 -23.51 -14.14
CA GLN A 72 -20.95 -24.69 -13.33
C GLN A 72 -19.66 -25.45 -13.02
N LYS A 73 -18.85 -25.78 -14.03
CA LYS A 73 -17.55 -26.47 -13.84
C LYS A 73 -16.61 -25.71 -12.90
N VAL A 74 -16.55 -24.38 -13.05
CA VAL A 74 -15.74 -23.53 -12.18
C VAL A 74 -16.30 -23.52 -10.74
N ASN A 75 -17.62 -23.42 -10.59
CA ASN A 75 -18.28 -23.41 -9.28
C ASN A 75 -18.13 -24.74 -8.54
N GLU A 76 -18.16 -25.88 -9.24
CA GLU A 76 -17.86 -27.19 -8.67
C GLU A 76 -16.44 -27.23 -8.08
N GLN A 77 -15.47 -26.65 -8.78
CA GLN A 77 -14.09 -26.56 -8.29
C GLN A 77 -13.90 -25.55 -7.15
N ARG A 78 -14.77 -24.54 -7.04
CA ARG A 78 -14.75 -23.52 -5.98
C ARG A 78 -15.51 -23.93 -4.73
N LEU A 79 -16.35 -24.96 -4.81
CA LEU A 79 -17.20 -25.42 -3.72
C LEU A 79 -16.36 -25.75 -2.47
N ASN A 80 -16.82 -25.28 -1.30
CA ASN A 80 -16.17 -25.46 0.00
C ASN A 80 -14.72 -24.93 0.10
N LYS A 81 -14.30 -24.05 -0.82
CA LYS A 81 -13.02 -23.35 -0.73
C LYS A 81 -13.22 -21.93 -0.21
N THR A 82 -12.20 -21.44 0.49
CA THR A 82 -12.09 -20.03 0.91
C THR A 82 -11.16 -19.27 -0.04
N TYR A 83 -11.27 -17.94 -0.03
CA TYR A 83 -10.29 -17.09 -0.70
C TYR A 83 -8.94 -17.15 0.02
N TRP A 84 -7.86 -16.95 -0.72
CA TRP A 84 -6.53 -16.85 -0.14
C TRP A 84 -6.39 -15.61 0.74
N ASP A 85 -6.93 -14.47 0.29
CA ASP A 85 -7.02 -13.24 1.09
C ASP A 85 -8.38 -13.17 1.79
N GLU A 86 -8.50 -13.87 2.92
CA GLU A 86 -9.73 -13.90 3.73
C GLU A 86 -10.12 -12.52 4.25
N GLU A 87 -9.16 -11.66 4.58
CA GLU A 87 -9.44 -10.28 5.03
C GLU A 87 -10.08 -9.46 3.91
N ALA A 88 -9.54 -9.55 2.68
CA ALA A 88 -10.13 -8.89 1.52
C ALA A 88 -11.53 -9.45 1.19
N ALA A 89 -11.71 -10.78 1.25
CA ALA A 89 -12.99 -11.42 1.01
C ALA A 89 -14.04 -11.00 2.06
N LEU A 90 -13.66 -10.93 3.34
CA LEU A 90 -14.54 -10.47 4.40
C LEU A 90 -14.90 -8.98 4.25
N GLU A 91 -13.98 -8.15 3.75
CA GLU A 91 -14.27 -6.74 3.48
C GLU A 91 -15.25 -6.56 2.31
N VAL A 92 -15.02 -7.26 1.19
CA VAL A 92 -15.74 -7.08 -0.07
C VAL A 92 -17.04 -7.90 -0.10
N LEU A 93 -16.98 -9.18 0.26
CA LEU A 93 -18.08 -10.15 0.14
C LEU A 93 -18.79 -10.45 1.48
N LYS A 94 -18.24 -9.96 2.60
CA LYS A 94 -18.72 -10.28 3.96
C LYS A 94 -18.67 -11.77 4.31
N SER A 95 -17.87 -12.53 3.58
CA SER A 95 -17.65 -13.97 3.75
C SER A 95 -16.25 -14.33 3.27
N THR A 96 -15.63 -15.34 3.89
CA THR A 96 -14.35 -15.89 3.45
C THR A 96 -14.52 -17.00 2.42
N SER A 97 -15.70 -17.65 2.38
CA SER A 97 -16.02 -18.70 1.41
C SER A 97 -16.21 -18.13 0.01
N LYS A 98 -15.82 -18.89 -1.01
CA LYS A 98 -16.05 -18.54 -2.42
C LYS A 98 -17.53 -18.75 -2.78
N PRO A 99 -18.31 -17.68 -3.02
CA PRO A 99 -19.67 -17.83 -3.51
C PRO A 99 -19.64 -18.38 -4.95
N PRO A 100 -20.71 -19.06 -5.39
CA PRO A 100 -20.86 -19.46 -6.77
C PRO A 100 -20.88 -18.22 -7.67
N LEU A 101 -20.06 -18.23 -8.72
CA LEU A 101 -20.04 -17.22 -9.75
C LEU A 101 -21.33 -17.31 -10.55
N THR A 102 -22.09 -16.20 -10.60
CA THR A 102 -23.33 -16.06 -11.37
C THR A 102 -23.10 -15.46 -12.76
N ALA A 103 -21.93 -14.86 -12.97
CA ALA A 103 -21.50 -14.26 -14.23
C ALA A 103 -19.96 -14.31 -14.33
N SER A 104 -19.44 -14.06 -15.53
CA SER A 104 -18.00 -14.00 -15.77
C SER A 104 -17.32 -12.93 -14.88
N PRO A 105 -16.22 -13.26 -14.17
CA PRO A 105 -15.50 -12.31 -13.33
C PRO A 105 -14.52 -11.43 -14.11
N PHE A 106 -14.32 -11.65 -15.43
CA PHE A 106 -13.31 -10.95 -16.22
C PHE A 106 -13.58 -9.44 -16.32
N VAL A 107 -14.85 -9.02 -16.26
CA VAL A 107 -15.27 -7.62 -16.13
C VAL A 107 -16.07 -7.45 -14.85
N ARG A 108 -15.66 -6.49 -14.01
CA ARG A 108 -16.46 -6.04 -12.87
C ARG A 108 -16.76 -4.56 -13.00
N LYS A 109 -18.00 -4.21 -12.64
CA LYS A 109 -18.50 -2.84 -12.63
C LYS A 109 -18.77 -2.45 -11.18
N LEU A 110 -18.45 -1.23 -10.82
CA LEU A 110 -18.70 -0.67 -9.49
C LEU A 110 -19.28 0.74 -9.67
N LEU A 111 -20.46 0.99 -9.11
CA LEU A 111 -21.05 2.32 -9.06
C LEU A 111 -20.33 3.16 -8.00
N ILE A 112 -19.63 4.18 -8.46
CA ILE A 112 -18.75 5.00 -7.63
C ILE A 112 -19.58 5.89 -6.72
N GLY A 113 -19.17 6.00 -5.45
CA GLY A 113 -19.69 7.00 -4.53
C GLY A 113 -19.95 6.44 -3.14
N ILE A 114 -19.86 7.31 -2.14
CA ILE A 114 -20.04 6.93 -0.72
C ILE A 114 -21.46 6.42 -0.41
N ASN A 115 -22.44 6.83 -1.20
CA ASN A 115 -23.83 6.38 -1.11
C ASN A 115 -24.12 5.18 -2.02
N ASN A 116 -23.14 4.74 -2.81
CA ASN A 116 -23.24 3.63 -3.76
C ASN A 116 -22.35 2.47 -3.25
N GLU A 117 -21.47 1.94 -4.09
CA GLU A 117 -20.63 0.77 -3.79
C GLU A 117 -19.21 1.16 -3.37
N GLY A 118 -18.95 2.45 -3.14
CA GLY A 118 -17.65 2.97 -2.71
C GLY A 118 -16.69 3.21 -3.87
N TYR A 119 -15.43 2.82 -3.68
CA TYR A 119 -14.36 2.93 -4.66
C TYR A 119 -13.62 1.60 -4.76
N TRP A 120 -13.14 1.28 -5.96
CA TRP A 120 -12.28 0.12 -6.17
C TRP A 120 -10.98 0.26 -5.36
N ASN A 121 -10.62 -0.79 -4.64
CA ASN A 121 -9.43 -0.83 -3.80
C ASN A 121 -8.68 -2.15 -3.99
N SER A 122 -7.53 -2.30 -3.32
CA SER A 122 -6.71 -3.51 -3.41
C SER A 122 -7.43 -4.79 -2.99
N ASN A 123 -8.44 -4.71 -2.10
CA ASN A 123 -9.24 -5.87 -1.70
C ASN A 123 -10.18 -6.33 -2.82
N HIS A 124 -10.81 -5.37 -3.53
CA HIS A 124 -11.62 -5.69 -4.72
C HIS A 124 -10.75 -6.37 -5.78
N MET A 125 -9.52 -5.89 -5.97
CA MET A 125 -8.59 -6.51 -6.91
C MET A 125 -8.17 -7.91 -6.47
N ALA A 126 -7.81 -8.12 -5.21
CA ALA A 126 -7.45 -9.45 -4.71
C ALA A 126 -8.56 -10.48 -4.96
N VAL A 127 -9.80 -10.17 -4.57
CA VAL A 127 -10.96 -11.07 -4.79
C VAL A 127 -11.18 -11.32 -6.27
N LYS A 128 -11.22 -10.27 -7.11
CA LYS A 128 -11.46 -10.41 -8.54
C LYS A 128 -10.34 -11.21 -9.24
N PHE A 129 -9.10 -10.97 -8.86
CA PHE A 129 -7.92 -11.66 -9.39
C PHE A 129 -8.02 -13.16 -9.13
N GLU A 130 -8.34 -13.57 -7.90
CA GLU A 130 -8.52 -14.98 -7.57
C GLU A 130 -9.66 -15.62 -8.36
N ASP A 131 -10.78 -14.91 -8.53
CA ASP A 131 -11.91 -15.41 -9.32
C ASP A 131 -11.53 -15.68 -10.78
N VAL A 132 -10.77 -14.77 -11.38
CA VAL A 132 -10.28 -14.93 -12.76
C VAL A 132 -9.27 -16.09 -12.85
N VAL A 133 -8.37 -16.22 -11.87
CA VAL A 133 -7.41 -17.34 -11.83
C VAL A 133 -8.13 -18.69 -11.69
N ASP A 134 -9.15 -18.80 -10.84
CA ASP A 134 -9.96 -20.01 -10.73
C ASP A 134 -10.60 -20.38 -12.07
N CYS A 135 -11.19 -19.41 -12.78
CA CYS A 135 -11.76 -19.63 -14.11
C CYS A 135 -10.70 -20.13 -15.09
N LEU A 136 -9.55 -19.46 -15.17
CA LEU A 136 -8.50 -19.80 -16.14
C LEU A 136 -7.92 -21.21 -15.91
N LYS A 137 -7.70 -21.60 -14.66
CA LYS A 137 -7.18 -22.94 -14.32
C LYS A 137 -8.12 -24.07 -14.73
N VAL A 138 -9.44 -23.84 -14.66
CA VAL A 138 -10.44 -24.83 -15.06
C VAL A 138 -10.61 -24.89 -16.57
N LEU A 139 -10.65 -23.72 -17.23
CA LEU A 139 -10.95 -23.62 -18.65
C LEU A 139 -9.73 -23.91 -19.53
N TYR A 140 -8.53 -23.64 -19.02
CA TYR A 140 -7.28 -23.73 -19.78
C TYR A 140 -6.18 -24.40 -18.93
N PRO A 141 -6.37 -25.64 -18.46
CA PRO A 141 -5.52 -26.28 -17.46
C PRO A 141 -4.07 -26.55 -17.90
N ILE A 142 -3.83 -26.57 -19.22
CA ILE A 142 -2.50 -26.79 -19.80
C ILE A 142 -1.67 -25.50 -19.93
N HIS A 143 -2.25 -24.33 -19.64
CA HIS A 143 -1.58 -23.04 -19.85
C HIS A 143 -0.93 -22.55 -18.56
N GLU A 144 0.18 -21.84 -18.72
CA GLU A 144 0.76 -20.98 -17.69
C GLU A 144 0.31 -19.53 -17.90
N PHE A 145 0.11 -18.78 -16.81
CA PHE A 145 -0.43 -17.42 -16.85
C PHE A 145 0.52 -16.40 -16.26
N VAL A 146 0.72 -15.31 -17.00
CA VAL A 146 1.42 -14.11 -16.54
C VAL A 146 0.47 -12.93 -16.61
N PHE A 147 0.19 -12.33 -15.45
CA PHE A 147 -0.68 -11.16 -15.35
C PHE A 147 0.14 -9.87 -15.37
N LEU A 148 -0.29 -8.93 -16.21
CA LEU A 148 0.34 -7.63 -16.38
C LEU A 148 -0.52 -6.56 -15.71
N PHE A 149 0.06 -5.91 -14.70
CA PHE A 149 -0.57 -4.83 -13.95
C PHE A 149 0.20 -3.51 -14.10
N ASP A 150 -0.49 -2.39 -13.93
CA ASP A 150 0.15 -1.09 -13.75
C ASP A 150 0.74 -0.93 -12.34
N HIS A 151 1.55 0.11 -12.13
CA HIS A 151 2.13 0.44 -10.82
C HIS A 151 1.24 1.37 -9.99
N SER A 152 -0.08 1.15 -10.01
CA SER A 152 -1.00 1.86 -9.12
C SER A 152 -0.71 1.54 -7.64
N GLN A 153 -1.12 2.44 -6.74
CA GLN A 153 -0.99 2.19 -5.30
C GLN A 153 -1.81 0.97 -4.85
N GLY A 154 -2.93 0.69 -5.53
CA GLY A 154 -3.76 -0.48 -5.25
C GLY A 154 -3.03 -1.80 -5.54
N HIS A 155 -2.37 -1.88 -6.69
CA HIS A 155 -1.64 -3.09 -7.09
C HIS A 155 -0.29 -3.23 -6.37
N ASN A 156 0.34 -2.10 -6.02
CA ASN A 156 1.62 -2.07 -5.33
C ASN A 156 1.50 -2.16 -3.79
N ARG A 157 0.33 -2.50 -3.25
CA ARG A 157 0.12 -2.70 -1.82
C ARG A 157 1.09 -3.78 -1.32
N LYS A 158 1.91 -3.45 -0.32
CA LYS A 158 2.77 -4.42 0.35
C LYS A 158 1.95 -5.31 1.29
N ARG A 159 2.34 -6.57 1.46
CA ARG A 159 1.69 -7.47 2.44
C ARG A 159 1.95 -7.00 3.87
N LYS A 160 1.14 -7.47 4.81
CA LYS A 160 1.36 -7.25 6.25
C LYS A 160 2.74 -7.76 6.65
N GLY A 161 3.50 -6.93 7.37
CA GLY A 161 4.86 -7.24 7.80
C GLY A 161 5.89 -7.27 6.66
N ALA A 162 5.59 -6.73 5.49
CA ALA A 162 6.56 -6.60 4.40
C ALA A 162 7.76 -5.71 4.78
N LEU A 163 8.91 -5.98 4.16
CA LEU A 163 10.13 -5.18 4.32
C LEU A 163 9.98 -3.81 3.63
N ASP A 164 9.42 -2.83 4.34
CA ASP A 164 9.29 -1.44 3.87
C ASP A 164 9.85 -0.44 4.89
N VAL A 165 10.89 0.28 4.48
CA VAL A 165 11.57 1.30 5.29
C VAL A 165 10.66 2.49 5.66
N ASN A 166 9.58 2.72 4.90
CA ASN A 166 8.62 3.78 5.20
C ASN A 166 7.76 3.42 6.42
N ASN A 167 7.59 2.12 6.68
CA ASN A 167 6.84 1.60 7.83
C ASN A 167 7.73 1.33 9.06
N MET A 168 8.98 1.79 9.03
CA MET A 168 9.95 1.66 10.12
C MET A 168 10.28 3.00 10.77
N ASN A 169 10.47 2.98 12.09
CA ASN A 169 11.04 4.09 12.85
C ASN A 169 12.57 4.04 12.85
N VAL A 170 13.23 5.14 13.22
CA VAL A 170 14.69 5.15 13.43
C VAL A 170 15.08 4.27 14.61
N SER A 171 14.38 4.45 15.73
CA SER A 171 14.56 3.67 16.97
C SER A 171 13.51 2.54 17.07
N PHE A 172 13.71 1.64 18.02
CA PHE A 172 12.79 0.52 18.27
C PHE A 172 11.40 1.00 18.74
N GLY A 173 10.41 0.15 18.55
CA GLY A 173 9.04 0.32 19.05
C GLY A 173 8.29 1.53 18.48
N GLY A 174 7.27 1.99 19.21
CA GLY A 174 6.41 3.09 18.78
C GLY A 174 5.42 2.67 17.69
N LYS A 175 4.84 3.64 16.98
CA LYS A 175 3.88 3.38 15.89
C LYS A 175 4.63 3.03 14.59
N GLN A 176 5.20 1.83 14.53
CA GLN A 176 5.77 1.24 13.32
C GLN A 176 5.22 -0.17 13.10
N GLU A 177 5.36 -0.71 11.90
CA GLU A 177 4.89 -2.05 11.59
C GLU A 177 5.84 -3.12 12.15
N ARG A 178 5.29 -4.30 12.43
CA ARG A 178 6.08 -5.49 12.81
C ARG A 178 6.46 -6.22 11.54
N LEU A 179 7.68 -5.97 11.08
CA LEU A 179 8.21 -6.56 9.85
C LEU A 179 8.53 -8.05 10.09
N ARG A 180 8.40 -8.86 9.04
CA ARG A 180 8.82 -10.26 9.01
C ARG A 180 10.33 -10.38 9.01
N ASP A 181 10.85 -11.48 9.53
CA ASP A 181 12.27 -11.79 9.45
C ASP A 181 12.69 -12.13 8.01
N THR A 182 13.98 -12.00 7.73
CA THR A 182 14.56 -12.21 6.41
C THR A 182 15.95 -12.82 6.52
N ILE A 183 16.31 -13.64 5.53
CA ILE A 183 17.60 -14.34 5.49
C ILE A 183 18.58 -13.50 4.68
N ILE A 184 19.82 -13.39 5.16
CA ILE A 184 20.92 -12.78 4.42
C ILE A 184 21.35 -13.75 3.32
N GLN A 185 20.79 -13.58 2.12
CA GLN A 185 20.97 -14.53 1.02
C GLN A 185 22.33 -14.43 0.33
N ASN A 186 22.95 -13.24 0.34
CA ASN A 186 24.24 -13.01 -0.28
C ASN A 186 25.01 -11.92 0.48
N PHE A 187 26.30 -11.74 0.19
CA PHE A 187 27.08 -10.64 0.75
C PHE A 187 26.71 -9.32 0.07
N GLU A 188 26.78 -9.28 -1.26
CA GLU A 188 26.47 -8.10 -2.06
C GLU A 188 24.99 -7.71 -1.92
N GLY A 189 24.73 -6.46 -1.56
CA GLY A 189 23.38 -5.93 -1.40
C GLY A 189 22.67 -6.29 -0.09
N TYR A 190 23.29 -7.08 0.81
CA TYR A 190 22.71 -7.38 2.13
C TYR A 190 23.63 -7.02 3.30
N VAL A 191 24.95 -7.02 3.08
CA VAL A 191 25.95 -6.80 4.13
C VAL A 191 26.81 -5.60 3.78
N GLY A 192 27.02 -4.72 4.75
CA GLY A 192 27.84 -3.52 4.64
C GLY A 192 29.24 -3.69 5.22
N ARG A 193 30.08 -2.67 5.02
CA ARG A 193 31.51 -2.66 5.36
C ARG A 193 31.84 -2.44 6.85
N TYR A 194 30.89 -1.97 7.65
CA TYR A 194 31.13 -1.53 9.03
C TYR A 194 30.90 -2.67 10.03
N SER A 195 31.83 -3.63 10.08
CA SER A 195 31.85 -4.73 11.08
C SER A 195 30.47 -5.36 11.29
N PRO A 196 29.89 -6.00 10.25
CA PRO A 196 28.55 -6.58 10.32
C PRO A 196 28.45 -7.64 11.43
N LEU A 197 27.28 -7.72 12.05
CA LEU A 197 26.96 -8.76 13.04
C LEU A 197 26.35 -10.00 12.39
N LEU A 198 25.85 -9.85 11.16
CA LEU A 198 25.23 -10.92 10.37
C LEU A 198 26.11 -11.30 9.18
N SER A 199 26.18 -12.60 8.93
CA SER A 199 26.84 -13.23 7.79
C SER A 199 25.81 -13.83 6.82
N VAL A 200 26.27 -14.25 5.65
CA VAL A 200 25.43 -14.97 4.68
C VAL A 200 24.89 -16.25 5.31
N GLY A 201 23.59 -16.49 5.17
CA GLY A 201 22.86 -17.58 5.81
C GLY A 201 22.19 -17.20 7.13
N ASP A 202 22.62 -16.11 7.78
CA ASP A 202 22.00 -15.66 9.03
C ASP A 202 20.60 -15.08 8.80
N THR A 203 19.76 -15.16 9.83
CA THR A 203 18.45 -14.51 9.83
C THR A 203 18.53 -13.13 10.47
N GLN A 204 18.26 -12.08 9.70
CA GLN A 204 17.95 -10.77 10.24
C GLN A 204 16.58 -10.85 10.92
N ARG A 205 16.60 -10.88 12.25
CA ARG A 205 15.41 -10.67 13.07
C ARG A 205 15.01 -9.20 13.02
N MET A 206 13.75 -8.92 12.68
CA MET A 206 13.20 -7.56 12.56
C MET A 206 12.48 -7.10 13.83
N ASN A 207 12.20 -8.02 14.74
CA ASN A 207 11.61 -7.74 16.05
C ASN A 207 12.54 -8.25 17.14
N TRP A 208 12.56 -7.58 18.29
CA TRP A 208 13.23 -8.10 19.48
C TRP A 208 12.48 -9.32 20.02
N SER A 209 13.21 -10.24 20.66
CA SER A 209 12.60 -11.41 21.29
C SER A 209 11.56 -10.96 22.33
N ASN A 210 10.49 -11.75 22.50
CA ASN A 210 9.54 -11.58 23.60
C ASN A 210 10.10 -12.11 24.92
N GLU A 211 11.13 -12.96 24.86
CA GLU A 211 11.81 -13.48 26.03
C GLU A 211 12.76 -12.42 26.59
N GLU A 212 12.71 -12.22 27.91
CA GLU A 212 13.66 -11.31 28.55
C GLU A 212 15.05 -11.95 28.57
N PRO A 213 16.05 -11.31 27.95
CA PRO A 213 17.38 -11.88 27.95
C PRO A 213 17.97 -11.86 29.36
N PRO A 214 18.89 -12.79 29.69
CA PRO A 214 19.58 -12.81 30.98
C PRO A 214 20.17 -11.44 31.35
N GLU A 215 20.31 -11.13 32.64
CA GLU A 215 20.84 -9.84 33.10
C GLU A 215 22.27 -9.54 32.59
N GLU A 216 23.03 -10.59 32.29
CA GLU A 216 24.38 -10.55 31.74
C GLU A 216 24.41 -10.45 30.21
N SER A 217 23.25 -10.53 29.54
CA SER A 217 23.18 -10.43 28.09
C SER A 217 23.53 -9.03 27.59
N THR A 218 24.27 -8.98 26.50
CA THR A 218 24.58 -7.74 25.76
C THR A 218 23.47 -7.34 24.78
N GLU A 219 22.38 -8.11 24.73
CA GLU A 219 21.26 -7.90 23.81
C GLU A 219 20.53 -6.57 24.06
N GLY A 220 20.02 -6.01 22.97
CA GLY A 220 19.19 -4.82 22.95
C GLY A 220 19.75 -3.72 22.05
N PRO A 221 19.07 -2.56 22.02
CA PRO A 221 19.40 -1.46 21.14
C PRO A 221 20.85 -0.99 21.32
N PHE A 222 21.67 -1.08 20.28
CA PHE A 222 23.12 -0.81 20.40
C PHE A 222 23.41 0.63 20.83
N ASN A 223 22.53 1.56 20.49
CA ASN A 223 22.65 2.99 20.76
C ASN A 223 22.27 3.38 22.20
N LEU A 224 21.87 2.41 23.03
CA LEU A 224 21.66 2.60 24.47
C LEU A 224 22.86 2.04 25.25
N SER A 225 23.21 2.71 26.35
CA SER A 225 24.16 2.17 27.32
C SER A 225 23.61 0.90 27.99
N VAL A 226 24.48 0.08 28.56
CA VAL A 226 24.09 -1.16 29.26
C VAL A 226 23.06 -0.88 30.36
N GLN A 227 23.23 0.21 31.12
CA GLN A 227 22.29 0.63 32.17
C GLN A 227 20.93 1.03 31.59
N GLU A 228 20.91 1.76 30.48
CA GLU A 228 19.66 2.14 29.81
C GLU A 228 18.95 0.95 29.17
N ARG A 229 19.68 -0.01 28.61
CA ARG A 229 19.09 -1.25 28.09
C ARG A 229 18.39 -2.03 29.20
N ARG A 230 18.99 -2.11 30.39
CA ARG A 230 18.39 -2.73 31.58
C ARG A 230 17.15 -1.96 32.04
N LYS A 231 17.26 -0.64 32.20
CA LYS A 231 16.14 0.21 32.64
C LYS A 231 14.98 0.17 31.65
N ARG A 232 15.25 0.12 30.35
CA ARG A 232 14.24 0.11 29.29
C ARG A 232 13.99 -1.29 28.72
N ARG A 233 14.27 -2.35 29.48
CA ARG A 233 14.01 -3.73 29.06
C ARG A 233 12.52 -3.93 28.83
N SER A 234 11.73 -3.66 29.86
CA SER A 234 10.28 -3.84 29.87
C SER A 234 9.58 -2.47 29.88
N THR A 235 8.33 -2.42 29.41
CA THR A 235 7.57 -1.15 29.39
C THR A 235 7.26 -0.71 30.81
N GLN A 236 7.68 0.50 31.17
CA GLN A 236 7.44 1.09 32.47
C GLN A 236 6.25 2.05 32.41
N LEU A 237 5.31 1.89 33.34
CA LEU A 237 4.25 2.88 33.59
C LEU A 237 4.78 3.90 34.60
N LEU A 238 4.66 5.18 34.28
CA LEU A 238 5.02 6.25 35.21
C LEU A 238 3.76 6.68 35.97
N ASP A 239 3.70 6.31 37.25
CA ASP A 239 2.50 6.51 38.09
C ASP A 239 2.13 7.99 38.30
N GLU A 240 3.12 8.89 38.29
CA GLU A 240 2.93 10.31 38.64
C GLU A 240 2.63 11.24 37.45
N ASN A 241 2.60 10.72 36.21
CA ASN A 241 2.40 11.55 35.01
C ASN A 241 1.19 11.07 34.19
N VAL A 242 0.00 11.43 34.64
CA VAL A 242 -1.24 11.23 33.89
C VAL A 242 -1.39 12.34 32.86
N ASN A 243 -1.35 11.98 31.58
CA ASN A 243 -1.64 12.93 30.50
C ASN A 243 -3.09 12.78 30.05
N ASN A 244 -3.79 13.91 29.98
CA ASN A 244 -5.09 13.98 29.32
C ASN A 244 -4.89 14.01 27.80
N LYS A 245 -5.35 12.96 27.13
CA LYS A 245 -5.42 12.92 25.65
C LYS A 245 -6.87 12.97 25.19
N PRO A 246 -7.15 13.65 24.07
CA PRO A 246 -8.46 13.53 23.43
C PRO A 246 -8.69 12.08 22.99
N LYS A 247 -9.92 11.60 23.20
CA LYS A 247 -10.34 10.28 22.70
C LYS A 247 -10.30 10.26 21.17
N THR A 248 -9.92 9.12 20.62
CA THR A 248 -9.93 8.88 19.17
C THR A 248 -11.36 8.79 18.64
N LYS A 249 -11.54 8.93 17.32
CA LYS A 249 -12.84 8.76 16.67
C LYS A 249 -13.50 7.43 17.05
N LYS A 250 -12.71 6.34 17.05
CA LYS A 250 -13.17 4.99 17.35
C LYS A 250 -13.67 4.87 18.79
N GLU A 251 -12.92 5.41 19.75
CA GLU A 251 -13.30 5.42 21.17
C GLU A 251 -14.58 6.22 21.40
N LEU A 252 -14.69 7.42 20.82
CA LEU A 252 -15.92 8.23 20.88
C LEU A 252 -17.10 7.51 20.24
N THR A 253 -16.87 6.83 19.11
CA THR A 253 -17.93 6.03 18.45
C THR A 253 -18.42 4.92 19.37
N THR A 254 -17.51 4.17 19.99
CA THR A 254 -17.87 3.09 20.92
C THR A 254 -18.60 3.61 22.16
N ASP A 255 -18.18 4.76 22.71
CA ASP A 255 -18.85 5.38 23.86
C ASP A 255 -20.27 5.83 23.51
N LEU A 256 -20.44 6.53 22.39
CA LEU A 256 -21.74 6.99 21.90
C LEU A 256 -22.67 5.83 21.53
N GLN A 257 -22.14 4.73 20.97
CA GLN A 257 -22.91 3.52 20.68
C GLN A 257 -23.38 2.81 21.95
N ARG A 258 -22.52 2.76 22.97
CA ARG A 258 -22.84 2.15 24.27
C ARG A 258 -23.96 2.89 24.99
N GLU A 259 -23.96 4.22 24.93
CA GLU A 259 -25.04 5.06 25.48
C GLU A 259 -26.28 5.13 24.56
N GLY A 260 -26.29 4.40 23.44
CA GLY A 260 -27.44 4.35 22.52
C GLY A 260 -27.69 5.64 21.74
N ILE A 261 -26.73 6.57 21.72
CA ILE A 261 -26.87 7.89 21.06
C ILE A 261 -26.68 7.77 19.54
N ILE A 262 -25.83 6.85 19.10
CA ILE A 262 -25.64 6.52 17.68
C ILE A 262 -25.78 5.01 17.48
N SER A 263 -26.32 4.59 16.35
CA SER A 263 -26.44 3.15 16.04
C SER A 263 -25.18 2.59 15.36
N LYS A 264 -25.04 1.26 15.33
CA LYS A 264 -24.11 0.59 14.41
C LYS A 264 -24.56 0.69 12.95
N GLU A 265 -25.86 0.88 12.70
CA GLU A 265 -26.39 1.08 11.34
C GLU A 265 -26.32 2.54 10.88
N ASP A 266 -25.85 3.47 11.72
CA ASP A 266 -25.72 4.88 11.34
C ASP A 266 -24.73 5.04 10.17
N ARG A 267 -25.26 5.34 8.98
CA ARG A 267 -24.46 5.62 7.79
C ARG A 267 -23.86 7.03 7.78
N ARG A 268 -24.16 7.84 8.79
CA ARG A 268 -23.70 9.24 8.87
C ARG A 268 -22.21 9.28 9.19
N GLY A 269 -21.43 9.84 8.27
CA GLY A 269 -20.00 10.08 8.46
C GLY A 269 -19.73 11.26 9.39
N TYR A 270 -19.80 11.07 10.71
CA TYR A 270 -19.43 12.11 11.67
C TYR A 270 -17.92 12.40 11.61
N THR A 271 -17.55 13.68 11.68
CA THR A 271 -16.17 14.12 11.94
C THR A 271 -15.83 13.95 13.42
N VAL A 272 -14.52 13.98 13.75
CA VAL A 272 -14.07 13.88 15.16
C VAL A 272 -14.64 15.02 16.01
N LYS A 273 -14.70 16.24 15.46
CA LYS A 273 -15.24 17.41 16.16
C LYS A 273 -16.73 17.27 16.44
N GLU A 274 -17.50 16.76 15.48
CA GLU A 274 -18.94 16.50 15.68
C GLU A 274 -19.17 15.42 16.73
N MET A 275 -18.37 14.34 16.72
CA MET A 275 -18.45 13.32 17.76
C MET A 275 -18.05 13.85 19.14
N GLN A 276 -17.04 14.71 19.22
CA GLN A 276 -16.67 15.36 20.48
C GLN A 276 -17.78 16.28 21.00
N LYS A 277 -18.41 17.04 20.12
CA LYS A 277 -19.56 17.88 20.49
C LYS A 277 -20.72 17.02 20.97
N LEU A 278 -21.09 15.99 20.22
CA LEU A 278 -22.19 15.09 20.56
C LEU A 278 -21.94 14.37 21.89
N ALA A 279 -20.71 13.88 22.10
CA ALA A 279 -20.30 13.30 23.37
C ALA A 279 -20.38 14.32 24.51
N GLY A 280 -19.89 15.54 24.31
CA GLY A 280 -19.98 16.61 25.30
C GLY A 280 -21.43 16.99 25.66
N ASP A 281 -22.29 17.11 24.65
CA ASP A 281 -23.72 17.43 24.81
C ASP A 281 -24.47 16.35 25.62
N HIS A 282 -23.99 15.09 25.59
CA HIS A 282 -24.54 13.96 26.36
C HIS A 282 -23.73 13.60 27.60
N GLY A 283 -22.80 14.47 28.04
CA GLY A 283 -22.02 14.25 29.26
C GLY A 283 -20.96 13.13 29.17
N ILE A 284 -20.64 12.65 27.98
CA ILE A 284 -19.60 11.65 27.74
C ILE A 284 -18.23 12.35 27.69
N ALA A 285 -17.28 11.84 28.48
CA ALA A 285 -15.92 12.39 28.52
C ALA A 285 -15.26 12.36 27.13
N ILE A 286 -14.80 13.53 26.64
CA ILE A 286 -14.12 13.68 25.34
C ILE A 286 -12.62 13.41 25.40
N SER A 287 -12.08 13.29 26.61
CA SER A 287 -10.68 12.98 26.88
C SER A 287 -10.56 11.75 27.78
N LYS A 288 -9.41 11.11 27.74
CA LYS A 288 -9.02 10.02 28.63
C LYS A 288 -7.69 10.35 29.32
N SER A 289 -7.60 9.92 30.56
CA SER A 289 -6.37 9.91 31.34
C SER A 289 -5.56 8.68 30.94
N GLU A 290 -4.38 8.88 30.37
CA GLU A 290 -3.42 7.81 30.13
C GLU A 290 -2.18 8.03 30.98
N GLN A 291 -1.76 6.99 31.70
CA GLN A 291 -0.44 6.98 32.34
C GLN A 291 0.65 7.09 31.27
N LYS A 292 1.63 7.96 31.50
CA LYS A 292 2.79 8.07 30.62
C LYS A 292 3.58 6.76 30.69
N LYS A 293 3.62 6.03 29.58
CA LYS A 293 4.44 4.83 29.46
C LYS A 293 5.79 5.13 28.80
N ILE A 294 6.87 4.57 29.33
CA ILE A 294 8.16 4.46 28.65
C ILE A 294 8.21 3.07 28.05
N THR A 295 8.09 2.99 26.72
CA THR A 295 8.15 1.72 25.99
C THR A 295 9.53 1.07 26.16
N GLY A 296 9.51 -0.17 26.64
CA GLY A 296 10.66 -1.06 26.69
C GLY A 296 10.97 -1.64 25.31
N TRP A 297 12.15 -2.22 25.12
CA TRP A 297 12.55 -2.73 23.81
C TRP A 297 12.23 -4.21 23.60
N VAL A 298 12.08 -5.02 24.66
CA VAL A 298 11.74 -6.44 24.55
C VAL A 298 10.40 -6.60 23.84
N GLY A 299 10.36 -7.52 22.88
CA GLY A 299 9.19 -7.80 22.04
C GLY A 299 8.81 -6.69 21.05
N GLU A 300 9.48 -5.54 21.04
CA GLU A 300 9.16 -4.44 20.12
C GLU A 300 9.85 -4.60 18.75
N PRO A 301 9.31 -4.00 17.67
CA PRO A 301 9.98 -3.96 16.37
C PRO A 301 11.31 -3.20 16.45
N LYS A 302 12.33 -3.70 15.76
CA LYS A 302 13.61 -3.00 15.59
C LYS A 302 13.43 -1.80 14.67
N GLY A 303 14.13 -0.72 14.98
CA GLY A 303 14.20 0.45 14.10
C GLY A 303 15.27 0.30 13.01
N LEU A 304 15.23 1.20 12.02
CA LEU A 304 16.19 1.30 10.92
C LEU A 304 17.64 1.34 11.42
N LEU A 305 17.89 2.02 12.54
CA LEU A 305 19.25 2.16 13.07
C LEU A 305 19.82 0.80 13.49
N GLN A 306 19.02 -0.02 14.17
CA GLN A 306 19.46 -1.36 14.59
C GLN A 306 19.64 -2.28 13.39
N VAL A 307 18.69 -2.29 12.45
CA VAL A 307 18.80 -3.13 11.25
C VAL A 307 20.03 -2.77 10.41
N ALA A 308 20.29 -1.47 10.23
CA ALA A 308 21.48 -1.01 9.52
C ALA A 308 22.79 -1.36 10.28
N ARG A 309 22.76 -1.38 11.63
CA ARG A 309 23.89 -1.82 12.45
C ARG A 309 24.16 -3.31 12.31
N ASP A 310 23.11 -4.13 12.44
CA ASP A 310 23.18 -5.59 12.39
C ASP A 310 23.84 -6.03 11.07
N ARG A 311 23.45 -5.38 9.96
CA ARG A 311 23.99 -5.62 8.62
C ARG A 311 25.30 -4.90 8.32
N GLY A 312 25.84 -4.09 9.24
CA GLY A 312 27.11 -3.38 9.05
C GLY A 312 27.08 -2.24 8.01
N PHE A 313 25.93 -1.62 7.75
CA PHE A 313 25.84 -0.48 6.82
C PHE A 313 26.15 0.87 7.45
N ILE A 314 26.22 0.95 8.77
CA ILE A 314 26.52 2.18 9.49
C ILE A 314 27.73 2.02 10.40
N ASP A 315 28.48 3.11 10.53
CA ASP A 315 29.43 3.27 11.61
C ASP A 315 28.68 3.44 12.94
N HIS A 316 28.76 2.42 13.77
CA HIS A 316 28.06 2.33 15.05
C HIS A 316 28.58 3.33 16.10
N ILE A 317 29.85 3.75 16.00
CA ILE A 317 30.43 4.76 16.89
C ILE A 317 29.82 6.12 16.54
N ASN A 318 29.80 6.45 15.25
CA ASN A 318 29.28 7.71 14.73
C ASN A 318 27.81 7.63 14.29
N HIS A 319 27.00 6.81 14.95
CA HIS A 319 25.61 6.54 14.57
C HIS A 319 24.70 7.79 14.64
N HIS A 320 25.07 8.78 15.45
CA HIS A 320 24.37 10.07 15.58
C HIS A 320 24.41 10.94 14.30
N LEU A 321 25.32 10.63 13.36
CA LEU A 321 25.40 11.32 12.07
C LEU A 321 24.31 10.89 11.08
N TYR A 322 23.62 9.78 11.34
CA TYR A 322 22.59 9.24 10.44
C TYR A 322 21.20 9.77 10.83
N SER A 323 20.38 10.05 9.83
CA SER A 323 18.99 10.50 10.00
C SER A 323 18.00 9.61 9.26
N ALA A 324 16.71 9.71 9.60
CA ALA A 324 15.66 8.93 8.95
C ALA A 324 15.63 9.16 7.43
N ASN A 325 15.66 10.42 7.02
CA ASN A 325 15.56 10.87 5.63
C ASN A 325 16.86 11.55 5.18
N PRO A 326 17.08 11.67 3.86
CA PRO A 326 18.20 12.42 3.31
C PRO A 326 18.13 13.89 3.73
N LYS A 327 19.26 14.42 4.23
CA LYS A 327 19.42 15.85 4.47
C LYS A 327 19.86 16.54 3.17
N LYS A 328 19.46 17.79 2.99
CA LYS A 328 19.97 18.63 1.91
C LYS A 328 21.38 19.11 2.25
N ASN A 329 22.30 18.94 1.31
CA ASN A 329 23.61 19.54 1.34
C ASN A 329 23.51 21.04 0.98
N PRO A 330 24.54 21.85 1.26
CA PRO A 330 24.58 23.28 0.90
C PRO A 330 24.41 23.55 -0.60
N ASP A 331 24.79 22.59 -1.46
CA ASP A 331 24.65 22.65 -2.92
C ASP A 331 23.24 22.27 -3.43
N GLY A 332 22.30 21.95 -2.52
CA GLY A 332 20.94 21.55 -2.84
C GLY A 332 20.77 20.06 -3.16
N THR A 333 21.84 19.27 -3.21
CA THR A 333 21.78 17.81 -3.39
C THR A 333 21.32 17.11 -2.11
N LEU A 334 20.74 15.91 -2.23
CA LEU A 334 20.32 15.11 -1.07
C LEU A 334 21.41 14.12 -0.69
N ASN A 335 21.85 14.14 0.57
CA ASN A 335 22.80 13.18 1.11
C ASN A 335 22.08 11.87 1.46
N ALA A 336 22.07 10.93 0.51
CA ALA A 336 21.50 9.60 0.69
C ALA A 336 22.37 8.70 1.58
N GLU A 337 23.68 8.94 1.67
CA GLU A 337 24.63 8.11 2.43
C GLU A 337 24.45 8.20 3.95
N LYS A 338 23.83 9.28 4.44
CA LYS A 338 23.48 9.45 5.86
C LYS A 338 21.99 9.23 6.14
N SER A 339 21.23 8.78 5.14
CA SER A 339 19.81 8.48 5.25
C SER A 339 19.58 7.00 5.53
N LEU A 340 19.09 6.67 6.73
CA LEU A 340 18.82 5.29 7.10
C LEU A 340 17.79 4.61 6.19
N ARG A 341 16.77 5.34 5.73
CA ARG A 341 15.80 4.79 4.77
C ARG A 341 16.44 4.50 3.41
N SER A 342 17.38 5.34 2.97
CA SER A 342 18.09 5.12 1.72
C SER A 342 19.05 3.95 1.83
N ILE A 343 19.78 3.83 2.94
CA ILE A 343 20.71 2.75 3.20
C ILE A 343 19.99 1.40 3.28
N VAL A 344 19.00 1.28 4.18
CA VAL A 344 18.26 0.01 4.37
C VAL A 344 17.40 -0.29 3.15
N GLY A 345 16.81 0.73 2.52
CA GLY A 345 15.95 0.57 1.34
C GLY A 345 16.72 0.17 0.08
N GLN A 346 18.06 0.28 0.07
CA GLN A 346 18.91 -0.25 -0.99
C GLN A 346 19.28 -1.72 -0.79
N CYS A 347 18.95 -2.31 0.36
CA CYS A 347 19.16 -3.74 0.56
C CYS A 347 18.30 -4.54 -0.42
N THR A 348 18.88 -5.57 -1.03
CA THR A 348 18.24 -6.35 -2.10
C THR A 348 16.90 -6.94 -1.69
N ASP A 349 16.78 -7.42 -0.44
CA ASP A 349 15.53 -7.95 0.10
C ASP A 349 14.44 -6.89 0.33
N PHE A 350 14.81 -5.66 0.69
CA PHE A 350 13.86 -4.54 0.74
C PHE A 350 13.42 -4.09 -0.65
N GLN A 351 14.35 -4.03 -1.61
CA GLN A 351 14.04 -3.64 -3.00
C GLN A 351 13.13 -4.66 -3.69
N ASN A 352 13.42 -5.95 -3.49
CA ASN A 352 12.71 -7.06 -4.10
C ASN A 352 11.54 -7.55 -3.24
N GLU A 353 11.16 -6.81 -2.19
CA GLU A 353 10.01 -7.19 -1.36
C GLU A 353 8.76 -7.27 -2.24
N LEU A 354 8.19 -8.47 -2.32
CA LEU A 354 7.02 -8.72 -3.14
C LEU A 354 5.82 -7.91 -2.64
N THR A 355 5.02 -7.43 -3.59
CA THR A 355 3.70 -6.88 -3.29
C THR A 355 2.77 -7.98 -2.81
N HIS A 356 1.69 -7.60 -2.13
CA HIS A 356 0.65 -8.52 -1.70
C HIS A 356 0.07 -9.30 -2.87
N LEU A 357 -0.14 -8.63 -4.01
CA LEU A 357 -0.66 -9.24 -5.24
C LEU A 357 0.31 -10.26 -5.84
N GLN A 358 1.62 -9.99 -5.83
CA GLN A 358 2.63 -10.96 -6.27
C GLN A 358 2.72 -12.18 -5.35
N VAL A 359 2.63 -11.98 -4.03
CA VAL A 359 2.60 -13.10 -3.08
C VAL A 359 1.37 -13.96 -3.33
N MET A 360 0.20 -13.33 -3.49
CA MET A 360 -1.04 -14.01 -3.85
C MET A 360 -0.90 -14.80 -5.15
N ALA A 361 -0.33 -14.20 -6.20
CA ALA A 361 -0.09 -14.88 -7.47
C ALA A 361 0.77 -16.14 -7.32
N ASN A 362 1.87 -16.05 -6.54
CA ASN A 362 2.75 -17.19 -6.28
C ASN A 362 2.03 -18.34 -5.56
N GLU A 363 1.14 -18.03 -4.61
CA GLU A 363 0.32 -19.02 -3.91
C GLU A 363 -0.71 -19.64 -4.85
N LEU A 364 -1.29 -18.82 -5.73
CA LEU A 364 -2.18 -19.25 -6.80
C LEU A 364 -1.44 -19.87 -8.00
N LYS A 365 -0.12 -20.09 -7.94
CA LYS A 365 0.67 -20.71 -9.02
C LYS A 365 0.53 -20.01 -10.38
N VAL A 366 0.45 -18.68 -10.37
CA VAL A 366 0.48 -17.81 -11.55
C VAL A 366 1.53 -16.71 -11.32
N GLN A 367 1.94 -16.01 -12.38
CA GLN A 367 2.94 -14.95 -12.28
C GLN A 367 2.28 -13.57 -12.38
N VAL A 368 2.80 -12.60 -11.65
CA VAL A 368 2.42 -11.18 -11.77
C VAL A 368 3.65 -10.35 -12.11
N MET A 369 3.54 -9.58 -13.19
CA MET A 369 4.53 -8.61 -13.62
C MET A 369 3.91 -7.21 -13.62
N PHE A 370 4.69 -6.25 -13.15
CA PHE A 370 4.31 -4.85 -13.22
C PHE A 370 4.92 -4.21 -14.47
N THR A 371 4.10 -3.46 -15.20
CA THR A 371 4.58 -2.62 -16.29
C THR A 371 5.47 -1.52 -15.71
N PRO A 372 6.64 -1.23 -16.30
CA PRO A 372 7.60 -0.27 -15.76
C PRO A 372 6.98 1.12 -15.52
N ARG A 373 7.31 1.73 -14.37
CA ARG A 373 7.02 3.16 -14.09
C ARG A 373 7.91 4.04 -14.95
N TRP A 374 7.54 4.29 -16.20
CA TRP A 374 8.20 5.33 -16.98
C TRP A 374 7.64 6.70 -16.59
N GLN A 375 8.31 7.41 -15.67
CA GLN A 375 8.47 8.84 -15.87
C GLN A 375 9.55 8.98 -16.95
N VAL A 376 9.14 9.21 -18.18
CA VAL A 376 10.09 9.54 -19.26
C VAL A 376 10.78 10.86 -18.88
N ARG A 377 11.94 10.76 -18.23
CA ARG A 377 12.97 11.79 -18.33
C ARG A 377 13.72 11.49 -19.61
N GLU A 378 13.31 12.18 -20.66
CA GLU A 378 13.86 12.08 -22.00
C GLU A 378 15.36 12.43 -21.98
N SER A 379 16.23 11.42 -21.88
CA SER A 379 17.60 11.53 -22.35
C SER A 379 17.57 11.46 -23.88
N SER A 380 17.47 12.62 -24.50
CA SER A 380 17.99 12.94 -25.85
C SER A 380 17.84 11.85 -26.92
N ILE A 381 16.63 11.68 -27.45
CA ILE A 381 16.42 11.14 -28.80
C ILE A 381 15.92 12.30 -29.66
N PRO A 382 16.70 12.80 -30.65
CA PRO A 382 16.24 13.85 -31.55
C PRO A 382 15.24 13.25 -32.55
N GLY A 383 14.00 13.77 -32.59
CA GLY A 383 13.12 13.54 -33.75
C GLY A 383 11.62 13.37 -33.52
N VAL A 384 11.11 13.38 -32.28
CA VAL A 384 9.66 13.25 -32.06
C VAL A 384 9.04 14.58 -31.67
N LEU A 385 8.26 15.14 -32.59
CA LEU A 385 7.50 16.38 -32.43
C LEU A 385 6.48 16.28 -31.28
N ARG A 386 6.62 17.17 -30.29
CA ARG A 386 5.69 17.36 -29.17
C ARG A 386 4.32 17.84 -29.67
N ARG A 387 3.24 17.27 -29.08
CA ARG A 387 1.99 18.00 -28.87
C ARG A 387 1.94 18.40 -27.38
N GLY A 388 1.82 19.70 -27.17
CA GLY A 388 2.23 20.39 -25.95
C GLY A 388 1.47 20.01 -24.68
N ALA A 389 2.24 19.87 -23.60
CA ALA A 389 1.82 20.36 -22.30
C ALA A 389 1.70 21.89 -22.42
N THR A 390 0.52 22.43 -22.16
CA THR A 390 0.32 23.87 -22.03
C THR A 390 1.10 24.37 -20.83
N GLU A 391 2.17 25.11 -21.11
CA GLU A 391 2.80 26.03 -20.18
C GLU A 391 1.73 26.99 -19.61
N GLY A 392 1.89 27.31 -18.32
CA GLY A 392 1.07 28.31 -17.66
C GLY A 392 1.06 29.61 -18.47
N ASN A 393 -0.15 30.10 -18.73
CA ASN A 393 -0.42 31.31 -19.50
C ASN A 393 0.48 32.49 -19.04
N PRO A 394 1.43 32.98 -19.86
CA PRO A 394 2.31 34.09 -19.50
C PRO A 394 1.64 35.47 -19.66
N PHE A 395 0.38 35.55 -20.09
CA PHE A 395 -0.40 36.79 -20.13
C PHE A 395 -1.14 37.06 -18.82
N ARG A 396 -0.38 37.28 -17.73
CA ARG A 396 -0.91 37.95 -16.53
C ARG A 396 0.10 38.94 -15.95
N LYS A 397 0.62 39.82 -16.82
CA LYS A 397 1.31 41.07 -16.42
C LYS A 397 0.91 42.21 -17.37
N ARG A 398 -0.18 42.90 -17.03
CA ARG A 398 -0.49 44.33 -17.32
C ARG A 398 -1.40 44.73 -16.15
N GLY A 399 -0.99 45.53 -15.19
CA GLY A 399 -0.63 46.94 -15.30
C GLY A 399 -1.57 47.67 -14.32
N ARG A 400 -1.08 48.03 -13.13
CA ARG A 400 -1.79 48.93 -12.22
C ARG A 400 -0.85 50.10 -11.98
N GLU A 401 -0.89 51.04 -12.92
CA GLU A 401 -0.43 52.40 -12.66
C GLU A 401 -1.54 53.20 -11.99
N GLN A 402 -1.04 54.09 -11.14
CA GLN A 402 -1.63 54.94 -10.12
C GLN A 402 -2.89 55.72 -10.52
N THR A 403 -3.76 55.92 -9.53
CA THR A 403 -4.30 57.26 -9.27
C THR A 403 -4.23 57.54 -7.77
N SER A 404 -3.27 58.37 -7.38
CA SER A 404 -3.37 59.22 -6.21
C SER A 404 -4.38 60.33 -6.51
N LYS A 405 -5.28 60.62 -5.57
CA LYS A 405 -5.88 61.95 -5.41
C LYS A 405 -6.15 62.16 -3.92
N THR A 406 -5.43 63.15 -3.40
CA THR A 406 -5.79 64.15 -2.38
C THR A 406 -6.67 63.73 -1.23
#